data_AF-A0A453KI77-F1
#
_entry.id   AF-A0A453KI77-F1
#
_cell.length_a   1.000
_cell.length_b   1.000
_cell.length_c   1.000
_cell.angle_alpha   90.00
_cell.angle_beta   90.00
_cell.angle_gamma   90.00
#
_symmetry.space_group_name_H-M   'P 1'
#
loop_
_entity.id
_entity.type
_entity.pdbx_description
1 polymer ?
#
loop_
_entity_poly.entity_id
_entity_poly.type
_entity_poly.pdbx_seq_one_letter_code
_entity_poly.pdbx_strand_id
1 'polypeptide(L)'
;MSGYVNITSHKGGKVEFVSQDADDTVKPSRYVKSIKEIPYDISVLEINSVLSSSEAEAPVPPPAPVDLIELLSKKHCKSFAGLISGNADVFRTLNETKDNGLTLFCPVDAAVAAFMPKYKNLTAKAKTAILLYHGVPDYFSLQLLKSNNGMVSTLATTSEVKKDYSYDVQNDDEKV
;
A
#
# COMPACT_ATOMS: atom_id res chain seq x y z
N MET A 1 -17.94 4.61 5.02
CA MET A 1 -17.20 4.07 6.19
C MET A 1 -17.93 2.82 6.59
N SER A 2 -17.24 1.68 6.64
CA SER A 2 -17.87 0.37 6.81
C SER A 2 -17.18 -0.44 7.91
N GLY A 3 -17.86 -1.46 8.43
CA GLY A 3 -17.41 -2.26 9.57
C GLY A 3 -17.59 -1.58 10.93
N TYR A 4 -18.26 -0.43 10.98
CA TYR A 4 -18.61 0.25 12.22
C TYR A 4 -19.96 -0.23 12.74
N VAL A 5 -20.05 -0.40 14.06
CA VAL A 5 -21.27 -0.82 14.75
C VAL A 5 -21.71 0.31 15.67
N ASN A 6 -22.96 0.74 15.52
CA ASN A 6 -23.61 1.66 16.46
C ASN A 6 -24.07 0.88 17.68
N ILE A 7 -23.60 1.30 18.86
CA ILE A 7 -23.94 0.69 20.14
C ILE A 7 -24.83 1.66 20.91
N THR A 8 -26.06 1.26 21.19
CA THR A 8 -27.03 2.07 21.94
C THR A 8 -27.28 1.44 23.30
N SER A 9 -26.96 2.18 24.37
CA SER A 9 -27.28 1.79 25.75
C SER A 9 -28.58 2.45 26.19
N HIS A 10 -29.54 1.63 26.58
CA HIS A 10 -30.85 2.06 27.06
C HIS A 10 -30.91 2.05 28.59
N LYS A 11 -31.81 2.86 29.16
CA LYS A 11 -32.10 2.83 30.60
C LYS A 11 -32.52 1.41 31.03
N GLY A 12 -31.90 0.90 32.09
CA GLY A 12 -32.13 -0.46 32.58
C GLY A 12 -31.14 -1.51 32.07
N GLY A 13 -29.99 -1.10 31.52
CA GLY A 13 -28.87 -2.00 31.20
C GLY A 13 -29.05 -2.81 29.92
N LYS A 14 -30.02 -2.45 29.07
CA LYS A 14 -30.21 -3.07 27.75
C LYS A 14 -29.27 -2.42 26.74
N VAL A 15 -28.53 -3.23 26.00
CA VAL A 15 -27.61 -2.76 24.96
C VAL A 15 -28.06 -3.34 23.62
N GLU A 16 -28.19 -2.45 22.64
CA GLU A 16 -28.56 -2.76 21.25
C GLU A 16 -27.41 -2.43 20.31
N PHE A 17 -27.24 -3.28 19.30
CA PHE A 17 -26.20 -3.18 18.28
C PHE A 17 -26.86 -3.11 16.91
N VAL A 18 -26.44 -2.17 16.09
CA VAL A 18 -26.89 -2.01 14.69
C VAL A 18 -25.67 -1.67 13.84
N SER A 19 -25.57 -2.25 12.64
CA SER A 19 -24.50 -1.85 11.71
C SER A 19 -24.70 -0.39 11.30
N GLN A 20 -23.63 0.41 11.20
CA GLN A 20 -23.76 1.82 10.87
C GLN A 20 -24.41 2.07 9.49
N ASP A 21 -24.25 1.11 8.58
CA ASP A 21 -24.80 1.10 7.21
C ASP A 21 -26.16 0.39 7.10
N ALA A 22 -26.75 -0.05 8.20
CA ALA A 22 -28.05 -0.72 8.19
C ALA A 22 -29.18 0.25 7.82
N ASP A 23 -30.13 -0.22 7.01
CA ASP A 23 -31.39 0.49 6.73
C ASP A 23 -32.23 0.61 8.01
N ASP A 24 -33.07 1.65 8.10
CA ASP A 24 -33.94 1.96 9.24
C ASP A 24 -34.96 0.84 9.52
N THR A 25 -35.13 -0.10 8.57
CA THR A 25 -35.98 -1.28 8.67
C THR A 25 -35.34 -2.46 9.40
N VAL A 26 -34.02 -2.43 9.63
CA VAL A 26 -33.25 -3.52 10.24
C VAL A 26 -33.48 -3.56 11.75
N LYS A 27 -33.78 -4.76 12.27
CA LYS A 27 -33.98 -4.95 13.71
C LYS A 27 -32.62 -4.99 14.44
N PRO A 28 -32.47 -4.27 15.57
CA PRO A 28 -31.23 -4.29 16.34
C PRO A 28 -30.98 -5.65 17.00
N SER A 29 -29.72 -6.09 16.99
CA SER A 29 -29.26 -7.21 17.80
C SER A 29 -29.11 -6.77 19.26
N ARG A 30 -29.35 -7.66 20.21
CA ARG A 30 -29.32 -7.35 21.64
C ARG A 30 -28.23 -8.12 22.36
N TYR A 31 -27.57 -7.45 23.29
CA TYR A 31 -26.64 -8.07 24.23
C TYR A 31 -27.33 -9.17 25.04
N VAL A 32 -26.69 -10.34 25.11
CA VAL A 32 -27.13 -11.48 25.92
C VAL A 32 -26.23 -11.64 27.14
N LYS A 33 -24.94 -11.86 26.92
CA LYS A 33 -23.92 -12.02 27.98
C LYS A 33 -22.51 -11.85 27.44
N SER A 34 -21.55 -11.60 28.32
CA SER A 34 -20.12 -11.67 28.00
C SER A 34 -19.63 -13.11 28.03
N ILE A 35 -18.92 -13.52 26.99
CA ILE A 35 -18.30 -14.84 26.88
C ILE A 35 -16.87 -14.82 27.42
N LYS A 36 -16.12 -13.75 27.10
CA LYS A 36 -14.75 -13.56 27.53
C LYS A 36 -14.45 -12.07 27.58
N GLU A 37 -13.86 -11.61 28.68
CA GLU A 37 -13.34 -10.25 28.77
C GLU A 37 -11.92 -10.33 29.32
N ILE A 38 -10.97 -9.85 28.54
CA ILE A 38 -9.59 -9.61 28.95
C ILE A 38 -9.45 -8.09 28.99
N PRO A 39 -9.34 -7.48 30.18
CA PRO A 39 -9.24 -6.04 30.31
C PRO A 39 -8.13 -5.49 29.42
N TYR A 40 -8.45 -4.44 28.65
CA TYR A 40 -7.56 -3.75 27.71
C TYR A 40 -7.10 -4.53 26.47
N ASP A 41 -7.56 -5.78 26.28
CA ASP A 41 -7.17 -6.62 25.15
C ASP A 41 -8.39 -6.95 24.27
N ILE A 42 -9.35 -7.73 24.79
CA ILE A 42 -10.52 -8.17 24.00
C ILE A 42 -11.76 -8.40 24.87
N SER A 43 -12.93 -8.09 24.32
CA SER A 43 -14.23 -8.47 24.85
C SER A 43 -15.04 -9.22 23.80
N VAL A 44 -15.47 -10.44 24.14
CA VAL A 44 -16.30 -11.31 23.30
C VAL A 44 -17.69 -11.34 23.89
N LEU A 45 -18.65 -10.76 23.18
CA LEU A 45 -20.04 -10.62 23.62
C LEU A 45 -20.95 -11.52 22.79
N GLU A 46 -21.88 -12.21 23.45
CA GLU A 46 -22.96 -12.92 22.79
C GLU A 46 -24.12 -11.96 22.52
N ILE A 47 -24.61 -11.99 21.29
CA ILE A 47 -25.80 -11.26 20.85
C ILE A 47 -26.84 -12.23 20.32
N ASN A 48 -28.11 -11.87 20.44
CA ASN A 48 -29.24 -12.76 20.15
C ASN A 48 -29.52 -12.98 18.65
N SER A 49 -28.85 -12.26 17.76
CA SER A 49 -29.06 -12.31 16.32
C SER A 49 -27.85 -11.78 15.56
N VAL A 50 -27.68 -12.27 14.33
CA VAL A 50 -26.56 -11.91 13.45
C VAL A 50 -26.59 -10.42 13.13
N LEU A 51 -25.43 -9.76 13.26
CA LEU A 51 -25.21 -8.42 12.73
C LEU A 51 -24.76 -8.54 11.27
N SER A 52 -25.62 -8.13 10.35
CA SER A 52 -25.31 -8.09 8.92
C SER A 52 -24.99 -6.66 8.49
N SER A 53 -23.87 -6.49 7.79
CA SER A 53 -23.51 -5.27 7.06
C SER A 53 -23.51 -5.58 5.57
N SER A 54 -23.81 -4.60 4.73
CA SER A 54 -23.76 -4.73 3.26
C SER A 54 -22.37 -5.14 2.74
N GLU A 55 -21.30 -4.86 3.51
CA GLU A 55 -19.92 -5.26 3.18
C GLU A 55 -19.54 -6.65 3.69
N ALA A 56 -20.44 -7.32 4.43
CA ALA A 56 -20.32 -8.74 4.76
C ALA A 56 -20.78 -9.65 3.60
N GLU A 57 -21.12 -9.07 2.45
CA GLU A 57 -21.33 -9.81 1.20
C GLU A 57 -19.98 -10.34 0.66
N ALA A 58 -20.03 -11.54 0.08
CA ALA A 58 -18.89 -12.40 -0.25
C ALA A 58 -17.85 -11.76 -1.21
N PRO A 59 -16.70 -12.44 -1.47
CA PRO A 59 -15.38 -11.82 -1.65
C PRO A 59 -15.39 -10.61 -2.58
N VAL A 60 -14.81 -9.50 -2.08
CA VAL A 60 -14.53 -8.30 -2.87
C VAL A 60 -13.89 -8.73 -4.19
N PRO A 61 -14.46 -8.37 -5.36
CA PRO A 61 -13.85 -8.72 -6.63
C PRO A 61 -12.39 -8.28 -6.61
N PRO A 62 -11.46 -9.09 -7.17
CA PRO A 62 -10.05 -8.73 -7.19
C PRO A 62 -9.88 -7.30 -7.69
N PRO A 63 -8.97 -6.51 -7.10
CA PRO A 63 -8.68 -5.17 -7.58
C PRO A 63 -8.43 -5.21 -9.10
N ALA A 64 -8.96 -4.22 -9.82
CA ALA A 64 -8.75 -4.14 -11.25
C ALA A 64 -7.23 -4.17 -11.55
N PRO A 65 -6.78 -4.91 -12.57
CA PRO A 65 -5.37 -4.96 -12.92
C PRO A 65 -4.81 -3.56 -13.17
N VAL A 66 -3.71 -3.21 -12.49
CA VAL A 66 -3.05 -1.92 -12.66
C VAL A 66 -2.07 -2.00 -13.82
N ASP A 67 -2.29 -1.18 -14.86
CA ASP A 67 -1.29 -0.87 -15.88
C ASP A 67 -0.33 0.19 -15.33
N LEU A 68 0.89 -0.25 -14.98
CA LEU A 68 1.92 0.61 -14.39
C LEU A 68 2.33 1.75 -15.34
N ILE A 69 2.40 1.48 -16.64
CA ILE A 69 2.87 2.46 -17.62
C ILE A 69 1.80 3.52 -17.85
N GLU A 70 0.55 3.10 -17.97
CA GLU A 70 -0.58 4.03 -18.08
C GLU A 70 -0.66 4.92 -16.83
N LEU A 71 -0.52 4.34 -15.63
CA LEU A 71 -0.54 5.06 -14.37
C LEU A 71 0.56 6.13 -14.29
N LEU A 72 1.80 5.75 -14.61
CA LEU A 72 2.94 6.67 -14.61
C LEU A 72 2.80 7.75 -15.69
N SER A 73 2.26 7.40 -16.85
CA SER A 73 2.09 8.33 -17.98
C SER A 73 1.02 9.40 -17.75
N LYS A 74 0.03 9.13 -16.87
CA LYS A 74 -0.99 10.11 -16.46
C LYS A 74 -0.47 11.17 -15.49
N LYS A 75 0.74 11.00 -14.95
CA LYS A 75 1.40 11.95 -14.03
C LYS A 75 2.57 12.64 -14.75
N HIS A 76 3.31 13.50 -14.05
CA HIS A 76 4.49 14.21 -14.57
C HIS A 76 5.73 13.29 -14.77
N CYS A 77 5.48 12.05 -15.18
CA CYS A 77 6.36 10.88 -15.10
C CYS A 77 6.45 10.11 -16.42
N LYS A 78 5.98 10.71 -17.51
CA LYS A 78 5.78 10.06 -18.80
C LYS A 78 7.09 9.61 -19.44
N SER A 79 8.14 10.41 -19.32
CA SER A 79 9.47 10.13 -19.87
C SER A 79 10.09 8.93 -19.17
N PHE A 80 9.93 8.84 -17.85
CA PHE A 80 10.37 7.70 -17.07
C PHE A 80 9.59 6.43 -17.42
N ALA A 81 8.26 6.52 -17.56
CA ALA A 81 7.43 5.42 -18.04
C ALA A 81 7.87 4.92 -19.43
N GLY A 82 8.26 5.84 -20.32
CA GLY A 82 8.82 5.51 -21.63
C GLY A 82 10.16 4.77 -21.55
N LEU A 83 11.06 5.15 -20.63
CA LEU A 83 12.32 4.45 -20.40
C LEU A 83 12.12 3.04 -19.84
N ILE A 84 11.16 2.86 -18.92
CA ILE A 84 10.77 1.54 -18.41
C ILE A 84 10.22 0.69 -19.54
N SER A 85 9.25 1.20 -20.29
CA SER A 85 8.61 0.45 -21.39
C SER A 85 9.60 0.07 -22.49
N GLY A 86 10.64 0.90 -22.72
CA GLY A 86 11.72 0.62 -23.67
C GLY A 86 12.74 -0.41 -23.19
N ASN A 87 12.68 -0.87 -21.94
CA ASN A 87 13.57 -1.87 -21.38
C ASN A 87 12.77 -3.07 -20.83
N ALA A 88 12.70 -4.14 -21.62
CA ALA A 88 11.87 -5.31 -21.33
C ALA A 88 12.19 -5.97 -19.97
N ASP A 89 13.47 -6.01 -19.57
CA ASP A 89 13.86 -6.60 -18.29
C ASP A 89 13.37 -5.76 -17.11
N VAL A 90 13.52 -4.43 -17.19
CA VAL A 90 13.01 -3.50 -16.15
C VAL A 90 11.49 -3.59 -16.06
N PHE A 91 10.81 -3.56 -17.20
CA PHE A 91 9.35 -3.66 -17.26
C PHE A 91 8.86 -4.96 -16.63
N ARG A 92 9.46 -6.10 -16.98
CA ARG A 92 9.11 -7.40 -16.39
C ARG A 92 9.31 -7.39 -14.87
N THR A 93 10.49 -7.00 -14.39
CA THR A 93 10.79 -7.01 -12.95
C THR A 93 9.83 -6.15 -12.15
N LEU A 94 9.52 -4.93 -12.61
CA LEU A 94 8.55 -4.06 -11.93
C LEU A 94 7.14 -4.66 -11.94
N ASN A 95 6.74 -5.26 -13.06
CA ASN A 95 5.42 -5.84 -13.21
C ASN A 95 5.24 -7.13 -12.38
N GLU A 96 6.30 -7.91 -12.16
CA GLU A 96 6.30 -9.08 -11.27
C GLU A 96 6.36 -8.67 -9.79
N THR A 97 7.03 -7.56 -9.47
CA THR A 97 7.16 -7.07 -8.09
C THR A 97 5.87 -6.39 -7.62
N LYS A 98 5.12 -5.72 -8.51
CA LYS A 98 3.95 -4.91 -8.13
C LYS A 98 2.91 -5.68 -7.31
N ASP A 99 2.73 -6.97 -7.59
CA ASP A 99 1.73 -7.82 -6.93
C ASP A 99 2.18 -8.25 -5.52
N ASN A 100 3.47 -8.09 -5.18
CA ASN A 100 4.05 -8.45 -3.89
C ASN A 100 4.38 -7.23 -3.01
N GLY A 101 4.08 -6.01 -3.48
CA GLY A 101 4.45 -4.76 -2.84
C GLY A 101 5.56 -4.03 -3.60
N LEU A 102 5.25 -2.82 -4.07
CA LEU A 102 6.18 -1.98 -4.83
C LEU A 102 6.00 -0.52 -4.46
N THR A 103 7.10 0.14 -4.12
CA THR A 103 7.19 1.60 -4.05
C THR A 103 8.09 2.07 -5.17
N LEU A 104 7.54 2.86 -6.10
CA LEU A 104 8.27 3.38 -7.24
C LEU A 104 8.42 4.90 -7.13
N PHE A 105 9.66 5.36 -6.94
CA PHE A 105 10.00 6.77 -6.89
C PHE A 105 10.14 7.31 -8.30
N CYS A 106 9.06 7.87 -8.82
CA CYS A 106 9.08 8.36 -10.18
C CYS A 106 9.75 9.75 -10.29
N PRO A 107 10.86 9.88 -11.05
CA PRO A 107 11.44 11.18 -11.34
C PRO A 107 10.54 11.97 -12.30
N VAL A 108 10.44 13.28 -12.05
CA VAL A 108 9.67 14.17 -12.93
C VAL A 108 10.33 14.30 -14.31
N ASP A 109 9.53 14.55 -15.35
CA ASP A 109 10.00 14.62 -16.74
C ASP A 109 11.19 15.56 -16.96
N ALA A 110 11.24 16.70 -16.25
CA ALA A 110 12.36 17.64 -16.32
C ALA A 110 13.68 17.04 -15.80
N ALA A 111 13.62 16.25 -14.72
CA ALA A 111 14.79 15.57 -14.17
C ALA A 111 15.29 14.47 -15.12
N VAL A 112 14.36 13.72 -15.72
CA VAL A 112 14.69 12.73 -16.75
C VAL A 112 15.38 13.40 -17.94
N ALA A 113 14.80 14.49 -18.46
CA ALA A 113 15.35 15.22 -19.60
C ALA A 113 16.78 15.74 -19.33
N ALA A 114 17.04 16.27 -18.14
CA ALA A 114 18.37 16.71 -17.74
C ALA A 114 19.38 15.56 -17.65
N PHE A 115 18.94 14.36 -17.29
CA PHE A 115 19.81 13.18 -17.18
C PHE A 115 20.02 12.43 -18.50
N MET A 116 19.14 12.61 -19.50
CA MET A 116 19.18 11.89 -20.78
C MET A 116 20.54 11.85 -21.49
N PRO A 117 21.35 12.94 -21.54
CA PRO A 117 22.67 12.88 -22.18
C PRO A 117 23.60 11.84 -21.53
N LYS A 118 23.58 11.73 -20.20
CA LYS A 118 24.34 10.71 -19.46
C LYS A 118 23.73 9.33 -19.66
N TYR A 119 22.40 9.22 -19.55
CA TYR A 119 21.69 7.96 -19.70
C TYR A 119 22.00 7.26 -21.03
N LYS A 120 22.05 8.01 -22.14
CA LYS A 120 22.34 7.46 -23.47
C LYS A 120 23.71 6.77 -23.54
N ASN A 121 24.71 7.30 -22.84
CA ASN A 121 26.08 6.80 -22.79
C ASN A 121 26.28 5.62 -21.82
N LEU A 122 25.27 5.25 -21.04
CA LEU A 122 25.34 4.10 -20.14
C LEU A 122 25.30 2.78 -20.90
N THR A 123 25.95 1.76 -20.33
CA THR A 123 25.82 0.37 -20.78
C THR A 123 24.39 -0.14 -20.55
N ALA A 124 24.00 -1.20 -21.24
CA ALA A 124 22.67 -1.80 -21.06
C ALA A 124 22.40 -2.19 -19.59
N LYS A 125 23.39 -2.78 -18.92
CA LYS A 125 23.28 -3.14 -17.49
C LYS A 125 23.12 -1.92 -16.60
N ALA A 126 23.90 -0.87 -16.84
CA ALA A 126 23.78 0.38 -16.07
C ALA A 126 22.43 1.08 -16.31
N LYS A 127 21.87 1.00 -17.53
CA LYS A 127 20.52 1.49 -17.84
C LYS A 127 19.45 0.71 -17.08
N THR A 128 19.58 -0.61 -16.98
CA THR A 128 18.68 -1.44 -16.17
C THR A 128 18.80 -1.11 -14.68
N ALA A 129 20.03 -1.07 -14.15
CA ALA A 129 20.29 -0.78 -12.74
C ALA A 129 19.73 0.60 -12.33
N ILE A 130 19.98 1.66 -13.10
CA ILE A 130 19.49 3.01 -12.72
C ILE A 130 17.96 3.11 -12.75
N LEU A 131 17.29 2.38 -13.65
CA LEU A 131 15.82 2.36 -13.68
C LEU A 131 15.26 1.56 -12.49
N LEU A 132 15.84 0.41 -12.18
CA LEU A 132 15.44 -0.41 -11.02
C LEU A 132 15.81 0.24 -9.68
N TYR A 133 16.80 1.14 -9.65
CA TYR A 133 17.17 1.89 -8.45
C TYR A 133 16.02 2.70 -7.87
N HIS A 134 15.09 3.13 -8.72
CA HIS A 134 13.93 3.90 -8.31
C HIS A 134 12.80 3.03 -7.73
N GLY A 135 12.90 1.71 -7.84
CA GLY A 135 11.91 0.76 -7.33
C GLY A 135 12.41 0.07 -6.06
N VAL A 136 11.57 0.06 -5.04
CA VAL A 136 11.80 -0.67 -3.79
C VAL A 136 10.78 -1.81 -3.70
N PRO A 137 11.20 -3.07 -3.48
CA PRO A 137 10.31 -4.24 -3.46
C PRO A 137 9.54 -4.36 -2.13
N ASP A 138 8.98 -3.25 -1.67
CA ASP A 138 8.14 -3.18 -0.48
C ASP A 138 7.15 -2.00 -0.63
N TYR A 139 6.04 -2.05 0.08
CA TYR A 139 5.03 -0.99 0.09
C TYR A 139 5.28 -0.01 1.24
N PHE A 140 5.70 1.21 0.88
CA PHE A 140 5.82 2.32 1.81
C PHE A 140 4.62 3.27 1.65
N SER A 141 3.79 3.34 2.69
CA SER A 141 2.79 4.40 2.79
C SER A 141 3.47 5.76 2.99
N LEU A 142 2.76 6.86 2.72
CA LEU A 142 3.29 8.21 2.95
C LEU A 142 3.69 8.44 4.41
N GLN A 143 2.99 7.81 5.36
CA GLN A 143 3.33 7.90 6.77
C GLN A 143 4.60 7.11 7.08
N LEU A 144 4.76 5.92 6.51
CA LEU A 144 5.96 5.10 6.70
C LEU A 144 7.19 5.80 6.08
N LEU A 145 7.05 6.43 4.90
CA LEU A 145 8.15 7.22 4.30
C LEU A 145 8.65 8.37 5.18
N LYS A 146 7.81 8.90 6.08
CA LYS A 146 8.15 9.99 6.99
C LYS A 146 8.74 9.54 8.32
N SER A 147 8.55 8.27 8.68
CA SER A 147 8.99 7.74 9.98
C SER A 147 10.01 6.62 9.85
N ASN A 148 10.25 6.11 8.64
CA ASN A 148 11.20 5.04 8.40
C ASN A 148 12.63 5.59 8.44
N ASN A 149 13.51 4.84 9.08
CA ASN A 149 14.94 5.12 9.16
C ASN A 149 15.73 3.84 8.88
N GLY A 150 16.98 3.99 8.45
CA GLY A 150 17.90 2.91 8.19
C GLY A 150 17.96 2.51 6.72
N MET A 151 18.58 1.35 6.48
CA MET A 151 18.97 0.92 5.15
C MET A 151 17.78 0.42 4.32
N VAL A 152 17.64 0.96 3.11
CA VAL A 152 16.64 0.58 2.11
C VAL A 152 17.34 -0.05 0.92
N SER A 153 16.99 -1.29 0.59
CA SER A 153 17.50 -1.99 -0.59
C SER A 153 16.56 -1.80 -1.79
N THR A 154 17.14 -1.42 -2.92
CA THR A 154 16.39 -1.21 -4.18
C THR A 154 16.34 -2.49 -5.03
N LEU A 155 15.44 -2.51 -6.01
CA LEU A 155 15.39 -3.57 -7.04
C LEU A 155 16.67 -3.63 -7.90
N ALA A 156 17.52 -2.60 -7.87
CA ALA A 156 18.81 -2.65 -8.57
C ALA A 156 19.80 -3.61 -7.90
N THR A 157 19.73 -3.80 -6.58
CA THR A 157 20.66 -4.67 -5.82
C THR A 157 20.57 -6.13 -6.27
N THR A 158 19.37 -6.60 -6.69
CA THR A 158 19.19 -7.95 -7.22
C THR A 158 19.58 -8.07 -8.70
N SER A 159 19.73 -6.95 -9.41
CA SER A 159 20.04 -6.92 -10.84
C SER A 159 21.53 -7.01 -11.17
N GLU A 160 22.42 -6.61 -10.25
CA GLU A 160 23.88 -6.77 -10.39
C GLU A 160 24.47 -7.42 -9.12
N VAL A 161 24.68 -8.74 -9.14
CA VAL A 161 25.17 -9.58 -8.01
C VAL A 161 26.45 -9.07 -7.30
N LYS A 162 27.17 -8.10 -7.87
CA LYS A 162 28.41 -7.54 -7.32
C LYS A 162 28.30 -6.09 -6.83
N LYS A 163 27.13 -5.46 -6.92
CA LYS A 163 26.95 -4.07 -6.50
C LYS A 163 25.74 -3.93 -5.60
N ASP A 164 26.00 -3.37 -4.44
CA ASP A 164 24.96 -2.94 -3.53
C ASP A 164 24.44 -1.57 -3.96
N TYR A 165 23.14 -1.50 -4.21
CA TYR A 165 22.41 -0.30 -4.56
C TYR A 165 21.40 0.08 -3.47
N SER A 166 21.74 -0.22 -2.21
CA SER A 166 21.00 0.22 -1.03
C SER A 166 21.39 1.64 -0.63
N TYR A 167 20.53 2.33 0.12
CA TYR A 167 20.79 3.65 0.69
C TYR A 167 20.22 3.75 2.10
N ASP A 168 20.85 4.55 2.96
CA ASP A 168 20.32 4.84 4.29
C ASP A 168 19.35 6.02 4.23
N VAL A 169 18.17 5.84 4.82
CA VAL A 169 17.19 6.90 5.05
C VAL A 169 17.31 7.38 6.49
N GLN A 170 17.35 8.68 6.68
CA GLN A 170 17.30 9.32 7.99
C GLN A 170 16.35 10.49 7.97
N ASN A 171 15.54 10.63 9.01
CA ASN A 171 14.69 11.79 9.22
C ASN A 171 15.52 12.97 9.74
N ASP A 172 15.28 14.16 9.17
CA ASP A 172 16.01 15.39 9.51
C ASP A 172 15.92 15.75 11.01
N ASP A 173 14.86 15.30 11.69
CA ASP A 173 14.58 15.57 13.11
C ASP A 173 15.36 14.65 14.07
N GLU A 174 15.92 13.54 13.58
CA GLU A 174 16.78 12.64 14.36
C GLU A 174 18.25 12.89 14.04
N LYS A 175 18.81 13.93 14.67
CA LYS A 175 20.27 14.07 14.77
C LYS A 175 20.79 13.01 15.74
N VAL A 176 21.67 12.13 15.25
CA VAL A 176 22.57 11.32 16.09
C VAL A 176 23.56 12.24 16.81
#